data_AF-A0A7J8KI15-F1
#
_entry.id   AF-A0A7J8KI15-F1
#
_cell.length_a   1.000
_cell.length_b   1.000
_cell.length_c   1.000
_cell.angle_alpha   90.00
_cell.angle_beta   90.00
_cell.angle_gamma   90.00
#
_symmetry.space_group_name_H-M   'P 1'
#
loop_
_entity.id
_entity.type
_entity.pdbx_description
1 polymer ?
#
loop_
_entity_poly.entity_id
_entity_poly.type
_entity_poly.pdbx_seq_one_letter_code
_entity_poly.pdbx_strand_id
1 'polypeptide(L)'
;MLYVEENVPVKDPGDAESGPCKLETPGQTQEDKSNLEDHPPLLSVTGLINTVNDVSKMSNETGMKRDFHMEEVLPQSSLEGKVKEKMHNAFWDHLKEQLSATPPDFSCALELLKEIKEILLSLLLPRQNRLRNEIEEALNMDILKEEAEHGALNVPHLSKYILNMMTLLCAPVRDEAVQKLENVTDSIWLLRGIFQVLGLMKMDMVNYTIQSLQPHLQEHSIQHERAKFQERLNKQPSLLDHTTKWLTQAVADLTTLPPTCPDTPDSSSVSCTSLNEAANSPEPLSPAMVLSQGFLNLLLWDPENEEFPETVLMDRTRLQELESQLHQLTILASVLLVASSFSGSVLFGSPQFVDKLKRITKALMEEFNSKSEEAMLMTVSEQVSQEIHRSLKNMGLVSLSSDNTASLIGQLQNIAKKENCVRSVIDQRIHLFLKCCLVLGVQRSLLDLPGGLTLIEAELAELGQKFVNLTHHNQQVFGPYYTEILRTLIPPRQALETEAQSV
;
A
#
# COMPACT_ATOMS: atom_id res chain seq x y z
N MET A 1 43.02 -13.50 -25.86
CA MET A 1 44.11 -12.87 -26.64
C MET A 1 43.89 -11.36 -26.56
N LEU A 2 44.81 -10.59 -25.98
CA LEU A 2 46.07 -10.11 -26.60
C LEU A 2 45.74 -9.11 -27.73
N TYR A 3 45.94 -7.77 -27.64
CA TYR A 3 46.93 -6.95 -26.88
C TYR A 3 48.35 -7.23 -27.45
N VAL A 4 49.23 -6.30 -27.86
CA VAL A 4 49.39 -4.83 -27.65
C VAL A 4 50.03 -4.19 -28.93
N GLU A 5 50.62 -2.99 -28.82
CA GLU A 5 51.68 -2.36 -29.67
C GLU A 5 51.24 -1.66 -30.99
N GLU A 6 51.79 -0.51 -31.43
CA GLU A 6 52.84 0.43 -30.94
C GLU A 6 52.55 1.84 -31.56
N ASN A 7 53.11 3.02 -31.22
CA ASN A 7 54.07 3.53 -30.21
C ASN A 7 53.91 5.08 -30.03
N VAL A 8 54.76 5.75 -29.23
CA VAL A 8 54.91 7.23 -29.14
C VAL A 8 56.41 7.59 -29.08
N PRO A 9 56.88 8.73 -29.65
CA PRO A 9 57.61 9.67 -28.80
C PRO A 9 57.51 11.18 -29.16
N VAL A 10 57.03 11.97 -28.19
CA VAL A 10 57.70 13.14 -27.55
C VAL A 10 58.35 14.25 -28.42
N LYS A 11 57.88 15.50 -28.23
CA LYS A 11 58.73 16.67 -27.90
C LYS A 11 57.97 17.82 -27.24
N ASP A 12 58.70 18.62 -26.46
CA ASP A 12 58.28 19.60 -25.43
C ASP A 12 59.51 20.54 -25.16
N PRO A 13 59.47 21.65 -24.39
CA PRO A 13 58.38 22.52 -23.90
C PRO A 13 58.52 24.01 -24.36
N GLY A 14 57.74 24.92 -23.77
CA GLY A 14 58.01 26.38 -23.80
C GLY A 14 57.19 27.18 -22.77
N ASP A 15 57.85 27.85 -21.83
CA ASP A 15 57.24 28.49 -20.65
C ASP A 15 56.55 29.85 -20.90
N ALA A 16 55.55 30.17 -20.06
CA ALA A 16 55.25 31.52 -19.59
C ALA A 16 54.50 31.49 -18.25
N GLU A 17 54.97 32.23 -17.25
CA GLU A 17 54.38 32.30 -15.90
C GLU A 17 53.24 33.33 -15.78
N SER A 18 52.38 33.14 -14.75
CA SER A 18 52.17 34.06 -13.62
C SER A 18 50.72 34.42 -13.22
N GLY A 19 50.51 34.62 -11.92
CA GLY A 19 49.54 35.58 -11.36
C GLY A 19 48.08 35.15 -11.14
N PRO A 20 47.66 34.81 -9.90
CA PRO A 20 46.25 34.65 -9.53
C PRO A 20 45.64 35.93 -8.93
N CYS A 21 44.37 36.21 -9.22
CA CYS A 21 43.58 37.27 -8.57
C CYS A 21 42.20 36.76 -8.09
N LYS A 22 41.64 37.45 -7.09
CA LYS A 22 40.41 37.07 -6.37
C LYS A 22 39.15 37.76 -6.90
N LEU A 23 38.01 37.25 -6.41
CA LEU A 23 36.65 37.79 -6.50
C LEU A 23 36.58 39.33 -6.47
N GLU A 24 35.78 39.88 -7.38
CA GLU A 24 34.92 41.04 -7.10
C GLU A 24 33.51 40.78 -7.66
N THR A 25 32.49 41.23 -6.94
CA THR A 25 31.08 41.25 -7.38
C THR A 25 30.64 42.70 -7.51
N PRO A 26 29.99 43.08 -8.62
CA PRO A 26 28.94 44.08 -8.51
C PRO A 26 27.72 43.81 -9.40
N GLY A 27 26.62 44.50 -9.09
CA GLY A 27 25.53 44.74 -10.05
C GLY A 27 24.28 43.89 -9.88
N GLN A 28 23.41 44.26 -8.94
CA GLN A 28 21.98 43.95 -9.09
C GLN A 28 21.40 44.87 -10.17
N THR A 29 20.87 44.30 -11.25
CA THR A 29 19.97 45.00 -12.17
C THR A 29 18.57 44.44 -11.97
N GLN A 30 17.59 45.32 -11.80
CA GLN A 30 16.20 44.98 -11.49
C GLN A 30 15.38 45.10 -12.77
N GLU A 31 15.06 43.96 -13.39
CA GLU A 31 14.14 43.88 -14.54
C GLU A 31 12.82 43.19 -14.17
N ASP A 32 11.78 43.45 -14.97
CA ASP A 32 10.39 43.36 -14.54
C ASP A 32 9.83 41.96 -14.37
N LYS A 33 9.04 41.78 -13.30
CA LYS A 33 8.12 40.66 -13.16
C LYS A 33 6.74 41.02 -13.71
N SER A 34 6.47 40.61 -14.95
CA SER A 34 5.10 40.35 -15.40
C SER A 34 5.07 39.19 -16.39
N ASN A 35 3.94 38.49 -16.45
CA ASN A 35 3.64 37.38 -17.36
C ASN A 35 4.52 36.13 -17.21
N LEU A 36 4.16 35.29 -16.24
CA LEU A 36 4.38 33.84 -16.33
C LEU A 36 3.01 33.21 -16.59
N GLU A 37 2.90 32.37 -17.61
CA GLU A 37 1.65 31.65 -17.92
C GLU A 37 1.49 30.45 -16.97
N ASP A 38 0.42 30.43 -16.17
CA ASP A 38 0.08 29.29 -15.30
C ASP A 38 -0.50 28.12 -16.11
N HIS A 39 0.33 27.52 -16.95
CA HIS A 39 0.07 26.21 -17.56
C HIS A 39 0.72 25.10 -16.71
N PRO A 40 -0.04 24.12 -16.20
CA PRO A 40 0.52 23.02 -15.42
C PRO A 40 1.52 22.22 -16.27
N PRO A 41 2.73 21.90 -15.77
CA PRO A 41 3.79 21.31 -16.59
C PRO A 41 3.36 20.01 -17.27
N LEU A 42 3.52 19.98 -18.59
CA LEU A 42 3.30 18.79 -19.41
C LEU A 42 4.32 17.72 -19.00
N LEU A 43 3.86 16.70 -18.27
CA LEU A 43 4.70 15.67 -17.66
C LEU A 43 5.52 14.91 -18.71
N SER A 44 6.79 15.28 -18.84
CA SER A 44 7.73 14.56 -19.71
C SER A 44 7.94 13.13 -19.18
N VAL A 45 8.30 12.20 -20.07
CA VAL A 45 8.54 10.79 -19.72
C VAL A 45 9.56 10.65 -18.58
N THR A 46 10.58 11.50 -18.54
CA THR A 46 11.58 11.53 -17.45
C THR A 46 11.01 12.05 -16.13
N GLY A 47 10.13 13.04 -16.18
CA GLY A 47 9.37 13.50 -15.00
C GLY A 47 8.46 12.40 -14.48
N LEU A 48 7.73 11.74 -15.39
CA LEU A 48 6.88 10.60 -15.08
C LEU A 48 7.68 9.47 -14.41
N ILE A 49 8.84 9.08 -14.95
CA ILE A 49 9.73 8.06 -14.36
C ILE A 49 10.15 8.43 -12.93
N ASN A 50 10.47 9.70 -12.65
CA ASN A 50 10.86 10.13 -11.30
C ASN A 50 9.68 10.10 -10.33
N THR A 51 8.54 10.71 -10.69
CA THR A 51 7.31 10.65 -9.89
C THR A 51 6.86 9.20 -9.67
N VAL A 52 7.02 8.33 -10.66
CA VAL A 52 6.67 6.91 -10.58
C VAL A 52 7.68 6.10 -9.76
N ASN A 53 8.97 6.45 -9.74
CA ASN A 53 9.95 5.86 -8.83
C ASN A 53 9.63 6.21 -7.35
N ASP A 54 9.18 7.43 -7.09
CA ASP A 54 8.76 7.85 -5.75
C ASP A 54 7.40 7.22 -5.36
N VAL A 55 6.46 7.10 -6.30
CA VAL A 55 5.23 6.31 -6.14
C VAL A 55 5.55 4.82 -5.92
N SER A 56 6.60 4.26 -6.53
CA SER A 56 7.04 2.88 -6.28
C SER A 56 7.64 2.69 -4.88
N LYS A 57 8.27 3.71 -4.29
CA LYS A 57 8.66 3.68 -2.87
C LYS A 57 7.42 3.76 -1.99
N MET A 58 6.53 4.71 -2.26
CA MET A 58 5.26 4.86 -1.54
C MET A 58 4.36 3.61 -1.67
N SER A 59 4.46 2.84 -2.74
CA SER A 59 3.77 1.54 -2.94
C SER A 59 4.30 0.44 -2.00
N ASN A 60 5.54 0.57 -1.52
CA ASN A 60 6.13 -0.33 -0.54
C ASN A 60 5.92 0.21 0.89
N GLU A 61 6.09 1.52 1.10
CA GLU A 61 5.84 2.19 2.38
C GLU A 61 4.36 2.08 2.80
N THR A 62 3.43 2.33 1.87
CA THR A 62 1.99 2.24 2.13
C THR A 62 1.51 0.80 2.02
N GLY A 63 1.65 0.05 3.12
CA GLY A 63 1.20 -1.33 3.21
C GLY A 63 -0.30 -1.46 2.89
N MET A 64 -0.61 -1.98 1.69
CA MET A 64 -1.96 -2.28 1.17
C MET A 64 -2.78 -1.07 0.67
N LYS A 65 -2.30 -0.39 -0.38
CA LYS A 65 -3.17 -0.07 -1.53
C LYS A 65 -2.52 -0.51 -2.85
N ARG A 66 -3.06 -1.56 -3.47
CA ARG A 66 -2.83 -1.84 -4.90
C ARG A 66 -3.61 -0.87 -5.79
N ASP A 67 -4.66 -0.27 -5.23
CA ASP A 67 -5.47 0.75 -5.88
C ASP A 67 -4.80 2.13 -5.78
N PHE A 68 -3.83 2.38 -6.66
CA PHE A 68 -3.45 3.74 -7.06
C PHE A 68 -4.59 4.35 -7.89
N HIS A 69 -5.72 4.58 -7.23
CA HIS A 69 -6.83 5.36 -7.74
C HIS A 69 -6.55 6.82 -7.37
N MET A 70 -6.05 7.60 -8.33
CA MET A 70 -6.03 9.04 -8.18
C MET A 70 -7.48 9.53 -8.18
N GLU A 71 -7.85 10.28 -7.14
CA GLU A 71 -9.23 10.67 -6.86
C GLU A 71 -9.25 12.14 -6.46
N GLU A 72 -10.16 12.94 -7.03
CA GLU A 72 -10.20 14.40 -6.80
C GLU A 72 -10.89 14.72 -5.45
N VAL A 73 -10.27 14.28 -4.35
CA VAL A 73 -10.81 14.44 -2.99
C VAL A 73 -10.56 15.86 -2.45
N LEU A 74 -11.26 16.84 -3.03
CA LEU A 74 -11.56 18.10 -2.35
C LEU A 74 -12.91 17.96 -1.62
N PRO A 75 -12.95 18.00 -0.27
CA PRO A 75 -14.21 17.93 0.46
C PRO A 75 -15.13 19.09 0.09
N GLN A 76 -16.37 18.80 -0.34
CA GLN A 76 -17.39 19.81 -0.69
C GLN A 76 -17.70 20.81 0.45
N SER A 77 -17.30 20.50 1.68
CA SER A 77 -17.42 21.37 2.85
C SER A 77 -16.38 22.50 2.89
N SER A 78 -15.25 22.38 2.20
CA SER A 78 -14.13 23.33 2.28
C SER A 78 -14.46 24.70 1.65
N LEU A 79 -13.74 25.75 2.09
CA LEU A 79 -13.87 27.08 1.50
C LEU A 79 -13.40 27.10 0.04
N GLU A 80 -12.31 26.40 -0.24
CA GLU A 80 -11.71 26.25 -1.57
C GLU A 80 -12.66 25.54 -2.54
N GLY A 81 -13.30 24.44 -2.12
CA GLY A 81 -14.31 23.74 -2.92
C GLY A 81 -15.50 24.65 -3.28
N LYS A 82 -15.97 25.46 -2.33
CA LYS A 82 -17.05 26.45 -2.54
C LYS A 82 -16.64 27.63 -3.42
N VAL A 83 -15.35 27.99 -3.44
CA VAL A 83 -14.81 28.99 -4.39
C VAL A 83 -14.70 28.40 -5.79
N LYS A 84 -14.15 27.18 -5.93
CA LYS A 84 -14.07 26.44 -7.20
C LYS A 84 -15.46 26.21 -7.80
N GLU A 85 -16.43 25.79 -7.00
CA GLU A 85 -17.84 25.64 -7.41
C GLU A 85 -18.46 26.95 -7.90
N LYS A 86 -18.27 28.06 -7.18
CA LYS A 86 -18.78 29.38 -7.60
C LYS A 86 -18.13 29.86 -8.89
N MET A 87 -16.82 29.66 -9.05
CA MET A 87 -16.08 30.02 -10.26
C MET A 87 -16.53 29.18 -11.47
N HIS A 88 -16.69 27.88 -11.29
CA HIS A 88 -17.26 27.00 -12.32
C HIS A 88 -18.68 27.42 -12.70
N ASN A 89 -19.56 27.71 -11.73
CA ASN A 89 -20.92 28.16 -12.04
C ASN A 89 -20.93 29.50 -12.79
N ALA A 90 -20.11 30.48 -12.38
CA ALA A 90 -19.98 31.76 -13.07
C ALA A 90 -19.51 31.61 -14.54
N PHE A 91 -18.63 30.64 -14.83
CA PHE A 91 -18.24 30.31 -16.20
C PHE A 91 -19.43 29.80 -17.04
N TRP A 92 -20.23 28.87 -16.51
CA TRP A 92 -21.41 28.34 -17.21
C TRP A 92 -22.53 29.38 -17.38
N ASP A 93 -22.69 30.28 -16.39
CA ASP A 93 -23.64 31.40 -16.47
C ASP A 93 -23.18 32.44 -17.52
N HIS A 94 -21.88 32.73 -17.63
CA HIS A 94 -21.33 33.63 -18.64
C HIS A 94 -21.40 33.04 -20.06
N LEU A 95 -21.05 31.76 -20.24
CA LEU A 95 -21.21 31.05 -21.51
C LEU A 95 -22.69 31.07 -21.96
N LYS A 96 -23.62 30.93 -21.02
CA LYS A 96 -25.06 31.04 -21.29
C LYS A 96 -25.47 32.45 -21.72
N GLU A 97 -24.92 33.49 -21.09
CA GLU A 97 -25.16 34.89 -21.48
C GLU A 97 -24.67 35.17 -22.91
N GLN A 98 -23.42 34.81 -23.23
CA GLN A 98 -22.82 34.97 -24.56
C GLN A 98 -23.61 34.23 -25.66
N LEU A 99 -23.97 32.95 -25.44
CA LEU A 99 -24.76 32.17 -26.39
C LEU A 99 -26.21 32.63 -26.53
N SER A 100 -26.73 33.42 -25.57
CA SER A 100 -28.08 34.00 -25.62
C SER A 100 -28.12 35.42 -26.21
N ALA A 101 -26.97 36.01 -26.52
CA ALA A 101 -26.87 37.36 -27.07
C ALA A 101 -27.37 37.45 -28.54
N THR A 102 -27.61 38.67 -29.02
CA THR A 102 -28.01 38.94 -30.41
C THR A 102 -27.15 40.06 -31.01
N PRO A 103 -26.17 39.75 -31.90
CA PRO A 103 -25.74 38.41 -32.30
C PRO A 103 -25.13 37.60 -31.13
N PRO A 104 -25.12 36.26 -31.20
CA PRO A 104 -24.49 35.41 -30.19
C PRO A 104 -22.97 35.57 -30.23
N ASP A 105 -22.34 35.50 -29.06
CA ASP A 105 -20.89 35.43 -28.90
C ASP A 105 -20.49 33.98 -28.62
N PHE A 106 -19.48 33.49 -29.34
CA PHE A 106 -18.98 32.11 -29.24
C PHE A 106 -17.58 32.03 -28.62
N SER A 107 -17.00 33.13 -28.14
CA SER A 107 -15.60 33.18 -27.68
C SER A 107 -15.30 32.12 -26.60
N CYS A 108 -16.10 32.07 -25.53
CA CYS A 108 -15.99 31.05 -24.47
C CYS A 108 -16.33 29.63 -24.97
N ALA A 109 -17.23 29.51 -25.96
CA ALA A 109 -17.55 28.21 -26.56
C ALA A 109 -16.37 27.63 -27.35
N LEU A 110 -15.60 28.47 -28.07
CA LEU A 110 -14.39 28.06 -28.79
C LEU A 110 -13.27 27.65 -27.84
N GLU A 111 -13.08 28.36 -26.72
CA GLU A 111 -12.13 27.96 -25.67
C GLU A 111 -12.49 26.60 -25.06
N LEU A 112 -13.78 26.39 -24.73
CA LEU A 112 -14.26 25.11 -24.21
C LEU A 112 -14.12 23.97 -25.24
N LEU A 113 -14.41 24.22 -26.52
CA LEU A 113 -14.24 23.23 -27.59
C LEU A 113 -12.76 22.86 -27.81
N LYS A 114 -11.84 23.82 -27.64
CA LYS A 114 -10.39 23.58 -27.66
C LYS A 114 -9.97 22.67 -26.50
N GLU A 115 -10.37 22.98 -25.27
CA GLU A 115 -10.05 22.13 -24.11
C GLU A 115 -10.66 20.72 -24.25
N ILE A 116 -11.89 20.60 -24.76
CA ILE A 116 -12.51 19.31 -25.08
C ILE A 116 -11.69 18.53 -26.11
N LYS A 117 -11.20 19.20 -27.17
CA LYS A 117 -10.32 18.58 -28.19
C LYS A 117 -9.05 18.05 -27.56
N GLU A 118 -8.35 18.84 -26.75
CA GLU A 118 -7.09 18.42 -26.12
C GLU A 118 -7.31 17.25 -25.14
N ILE A 119 -8.44 17.24 -24.38
CA ILE A 119 -8.77 16.09 -23.54
C ILE A 119 -9.04 14.85 -24.40
N LEU A 120 -9.88 14.93 -25.44
CA LEU A 120 -10.14 13.81 -26.36
C LEU A 120 -8.86 13.27 -27.01
N LEU A 121 -7.95 14.15 -27.45
CA LEU A 121 -6.66 13.77 -28.03
C LEU A 121 -5.67 13.21 -27.00
N SER A 122 -5.81 13.56 -25.72
CA SER A 122 -5.05 12.96 -24.62
C SER A 122 -5.50 11.55 -24.27
N LEU A 123 -6.79 11.22 -24.50
CA LEU A 123 -7.39 9.90 -24.26
C LEU A 123 -6.97 8.84 -25.30
N LEU A 124 -6.27 9.24 -26.37
CA LEU A 124 -5.85 8.34 -27.45
C LEU A 124 -4.52 7.63 -27.15
N LEU A 125 -4.51 6.31 -27.30
CA LEU A 125 -3.30 5.50 -27.26
C LEU A 125 -2.36 5.83 -28.45
N PRO A 126 -1.02 5.76 -28.29
CA PRO A 126 -0.04 6.17 -29.32
C PRO A 126 -0.07 5.45 -30.68
N ARG A 127 -1.01 4.51 -30.89
CA ARG A 127 -1.22 3.79 -32.17
C ARG A 127 -2.53 4.17 -32.88
N GLN A 128 -3.38 4.99 -32.26
CA GLN A 128 -4.73 5.33 -32.76
C GLN A 128 -4.72 6.51 -33.76
N ASN A 129 -3.72 6.58 -34.65
CA ASN A 129 -3.48 7.71 -35.54
C ASN A 129 -4.70 8.06 -36.42
N ARG A 130 -5.53 7.07 -36.81
CA ARG A 130 -6.78 7.35 -37.54
C ARG A 130 -7.77 8.19 -36.72
N LEU A 131 -8.02 7.82 -35.46
CA LEU A 131 -8.95 8.55 -34.59
C LEU A 131 -8.40 9.92 -34.20
N ARG A 132 -7.07 10.02 -34.07
CA ARG A 132 -6.36 11.30 -33.92
C ARG A 132 -6.70 12.26 -35.05
N ASN A 133 -6.47 11.85 -36.30
CA ASN A 133 -6.78 12.67 -37.47
C ASN A 133 -8.28 13.00 -37.55
N GLU A 134 -9.16 12.04 -37.28
CA GLU A 134 -10.62 12.22 -37.31
C GLU A 134 -11.10 13.28 -36.31
N ILE A 135 -10.50 13.35 -35.12
CA ILE A 135 -10.76 14.38 -34.09
C ILE A 135 -10.05 15.70 -34.43
N GLU A 136 -8.85 15.66 -35.01
CA GLU A 136 -8.09 16.85 -35.40
C GLU A 136 -8.76 17.62 -36.56
N GLU A 137 -9.36 16.89 -37.52
CA GLU A 137 -10.17 17.41 -38.64
C GLU A 137 -11.53 17.93 -38.18
N ALA A 138 -12.30 17.14 -37.42
CA ALA A 138 -13.67 17.51 -37.02
C ALA A 138 -13.73 18.64 -35.96
N LEU A 139 -12.69 18.79 -35.14
CA LEU A 139 -12.53 19.89 -34.19
C LEU A 139 -11.42 20.85 -34.65
N ASN A 140 -11.36 21.18 -35.94
CA ASN A 140 -10.40 22.16 -36.46
C ASN A 140 -10.75 23.58 -35.97
N MET A 141 -9.91 24.15 -35.10
CA MET A 141 -10.19 25.43 -34.43
C MET A 141 -10.25 26.62 -35.39
N ASP A 142 -9.52 26.59 -36.51
CA ASP A 142 -9.56 27.67 -37.50
C ASP A 142 -10.93 27.71 -38.20
N ILE A 143 -11.43 26.54 -38.63
CA ILE A 143 -12.75 26.39 -39.25
C ILE A 143 -13.87 26.76 -38.26
N LEU A 144 -13.79 26.27 -37.02
CA LEU A 144 -14.77 26.59 -35.98
C LEU A 144 -14.80 28.10 -35.66
N LYS A 145 -13.65 28.78 -35.73
CA LYS A 145 -13.56 30.24 -35.57
C LYS A 145 -14.18 30.99 -36.76
N GLU A 146 -13.93 30.54 -37.99
CA GLU A 146 -14.59 31.10 -39.18
C GLU A 146 -16.12 30.91 -39.13
N GLU A 147 -16.61 29.74 -38.70
CA GLU A 147 -18.05 29.50 -38.49
C GLU A 147 -18.64 30.41 -37.39
N ALA A 148 -17.89 30.64 -36.30
CA ALA A 148 -18.30 31.52 -35.22
C ALA A 148 -18.41 32.99 -35.66
N GLU A 149 -17.40 33.51 -36.38
CA GLU A 149 -17.38 34.90 -36.88
C GLU A 149 -18.53 35.21 -37.85
N HIS A 150 -19.02 34.19 -38.57
CA HIS A 150 -20.19 34.30 -39.45
C HIS A 150 -21.53 33.96 -38.77
N GLY A 151 -21.53 33.63 -37.47
CA GLY A 151 -22.74 33.28 -36.72
C GLY A 151 -23.35 31.92 -37.07
N ALA A 152 -22.57 31.02 -37.69
CA ALA A 152 -23.01 29.74 -38.23
C ALA A 152 -22.70 28.52 -37.33
N LEU A 153 -21.87 28.69 -36.28
CA LEU A 153 -21.34 27.61 -35.44
C LEU A 153 -22.45 26.73 -34.82
N ASN A 154 -22.49 25.45 -35.22
CA ASN A 154 -23.53 24.51 -34.79
C ASN A 154 -23.15 23.74 -33.51
N VAL A 155 -23.24 24.42 -32.36
CA VAL A 155 -22.92 23.86 -31.04
C VAL A 155 -23.66 22.52 -30.73
N PRO A 156 -24.97 22.34 -31.06
CA PRO A 156 -25.64 21.04 -30.89
C PRO A 156 -25.02 19.91 -31.72
N HIS A 157 -24.60 20.17 -32.96
CA HIS A 157 -23.95 19.17 -33.81
C HIS A 157 -22.58 18.75 -33.26
N LEU A 158 -21.76 19.74 -32.88
CA LEU A 158 -20.44 19.52 -32.29
C LEU A 158 -20.54 18.74 -30.98
N SER A 159 -21.47 19.13 -30.09
CA SER A 159 -21.74 18.43 -28.83
C SER A 159 -22.10 16.95 -29.06
N LYS A 160 -22.88 16.65 -30.11
CA LYS A 160 -23.21 15.26 -30.48
C LYS A 160 -22.01 14.50 -31.06
N TYR A 161 -21.17 15.13 -31.87
CA TYR A 161 -19.93 14.51 -32.35
C TYR A 161 -18.99 14.17 -31.18
N ILE A 162 -18.78 15.13 -30.26
CA ILE A 162 -17.99 14.94 -29.04
C ILE A 162 -18.56 13.79 -28.21
N LEU A 163 -19.89 13.74 -28.02
CA LEU A 163 -20.52 12.68 -27.24
C LEU A 163 -20.34 11.30 -27.88
N ASN A 164 -20.45 11.18 -29.21
CA ASN A 164 -20.14 9.93 -29.93
C ASN A 164 -18.68 9.49 -29.70
N MET A 165 -17.73 10.45 -29.70
CA MET A 165 -16.32 10.15 -29.43
C MET A 165 -16.08 9.77 -27.97
N MET A 166 -16.83 10.34 -27.02
CA MET A 166 -16.82 9.86 -25.63
C MET A 166 -17.32 8.42 -25.54
N THR A 167 -18.44 8.06 -26.17
CA THR A 167 -18.96 6.68 -26.21
C THR A 167 -17.97 5.67 -26.84
N LEU A 168 -17.07 6.13 -27.71
CA LEU A 168 -16.04 5.29 -28.32
C LEU A 168 -14.78 5.13 -27.45
N LEU A 169 -14.51 6.08 -26.55
CA LEU A 169 -13.26 6.18 -25.78
C LEU A 169 -13.44 5.94 -24.27
N CYS A 170 -14.67 5.84 -23.77
CA CYS A 170 -14.93 5.65 -22.34
C CYS A 170 -14.66 4.20 -21.87
N ALA A 171 -14.31 4.06 -20.59
CA ALA A 171 -14.31 2.76 -19.93
C ALA A 171 -15.76 2.36 -19.56
N PRO A 172 -16.12 1.06 -19.55
CA PRO A 172 -17.51 0.61 -19.33
C PRO A 172 -18.21 1.14 -18.07
N VAL A 173 -17.43 1.51 -17.03
CA VAL A 173 -17.91 2.14 -15.80
C VAL A 173 -18.44 3.58 -15.98
N ARG A 174 -18.36 4.12 -17.21
CA ARG A 174 -18.86 5.45 -17.59
C ARG A 174 -20.02 5.39 -18.59
N ASP A 175 -20.40 4.22 -19.07
CA ASP A 175 -21.41 4.08 -20.13
C ASP A 175 -22.76 4.69 -19.71
N GLU A 176 -23.22 4.45 -18.46
CA GLU A 176 -24.46 5.08 -17.97
C GLU A 176 -24.27 6.55 -17.57
N ALA A 177 -23.05 7.09 -17.55
CA ALA A 177 -22.81 8.53 -17.42
C ALA A 177 -22.91 9.22 -18.78
N VAL A 178 -22.30 8.64 -19.82
CA VAL A 178 -22.38 9.11 -21.21
C VAL A 178 -23.82 9.04 -21.74
N GLN A 179 -24.52 7.91 -21.53
CA GLN A 179 -25.91 7.75 -21.98
C GLN A 179 -26.90 8.76 -21.35
N LYS A 180 -26.64 9.25 -20.12
CA LYS A 180 -27.47 10.30 -19.51
C LYS A 180 -27.36 11.62 -20.27
N LEU A 181 -26.22 11.90 -20.91
CA LEU A 181 -26.00 13.11 -21.71
C LEU A 181 -26.73 13.07 -23.06
N GLU A 182 -26.93 11.89 -23.66
CA GLU A 182 -27.69 11.73 -24.93
C GLU A 182 -29.12 12.29 -24.84
N ASN A 183 -29.67 12.35 -23.62
CA ASN A 183 -31.02 12.79 -23.32
C ASN A 183 -31.12 14.29 -22.98
N VAL A 184 -29.98 15.02 -22.95
CA VAL A 184 -29.94 16.46 -22.61
C VAL A 184 -30.09 17.31 -23.87
N THR A 185 -31.19 18.07 -23.95
CA THR A 185 -31.51 18.93 -25.10
C THR A 185 -30.96 20.35 -25.02
N ASP A 186 -30.64 20.84 -23.82
CA ASP A 186 -30.02 22.15 -23.62
C ASP A 186 -28.50 22.06 -23.85
N SER A 187 -27.98 22.88 -24.76
CA SER A 187 -26.57 22.81 -25.18
C SER A 187 -25.56 23.15 -24.08
N ILE A 188 -25.93 24.01 -23.12
CA ILE A 188 -25.03 24.44 -22.03
C ILE A 188 -24.97 23.34 -20.97
N TRP A 189 -26.11 22.74 -20.62
CA TRP A 189 -26.15 21.56 -19.74
C TRP A 189 -25.45 20.35 -20.37
N LEU A 190 -25.59 20.15 -21.69
CA LEU A 190 -24.91 19.09 -22.42
C LEU A 190 -23.38 19.31 -22.40
N LEU A 191 -22.89 20.48 -22.78
CA LEU A 191 -21.45 20.83 -22.73
C LEU A 191 -20.88 20.71 -21.30
N ARG A 192 -21.62 21.14 -20.29
CA ARG A 192 -21.24 21.00 -18.87
C ARG A 192 -21.10 19.54 -18.45
N GLY A 193 -22.04 18.69 -18.83
CA GLY A 193 -22.00 17.26 -18.56
C GLY A 193 -20.89 16.54 -19.33
N ILE A 194 -20.69 16.90 -20.61
CA ILE A 194 -19.58 16.44 -21.46
C ILE A 194 -18.23 16.73 -20.79
N PHE A 195 -17.99 17.98 -20.38
CA PHE A 195 -16.72 18.37 -19.76
C PHE A 195 -16.49 17.66 -18.41
N GLN A 196 -17.53 17.49 -17.61
CA GLN A 196 -17.45 16.74 -16.35
C GLN A 196 -17.08 15.26 -16.58
N VAL A 197 -17.72 14.58 -17.53
CA VAL A 197 -17.45 13.16 -17.81
C VAL A 197 -16.09 12.97 -18.51
N LEU A 198 -15.65 13.91 -19.36
CA LEU A 198 -14.29 13.93 -19.92
C LEU A 198 -13.22 14.05 -18.83
N GLY A 199 -13.46 14.83 -17.78
CA GLY A 199 -12.59 14.89 -16.60
C GLY A 199 -12.45 13.54 -15.88
N LEU A 200 -13.56 12.79 -15.74
CA LEU A 200 -13.55 11.44 -15.18
C LEU A 200 -12.82 10.44 -16.11
N MET A 201 -13.06 10.48 -17.42
CA MET A 201 -12.37 9.64 -18.40
C MET A 201 -10.85 9.87 -18.39
N LYS A 202 -10.40 11.11 -18.21
CA LYS A 202 -8.98 11.46 -18.06
C LYS A 202 -8.38 10.82 -16.81
N MET A 203 -9.12 10.77 -15.70
CA MET A 203 -8.71 10.08 -14.48
C MET A 203 -8.67 8.55 -14.67
N ASP A 204 -9.66 7.98 -15.34
CA ASP A 204 -9.72 6.55 -15.67
C ASP A 204 -8.50 6.11 -16.50
N MET A 205 -8.11 6.91 -17.50
CA MET A 205 -6.92 6.65 -18.31
C MET A 205 -5.62 6.76 -17.48
N VAL A 206 -5.49 7.74 -16.59
CA VAL A 206 -4.30 7.87 -15.72
C VAL A 206 -4.18 6.64 -14.81
N ASN A 207 -5.27 6.25 -14.16
CA ASN A 207 -5.32 5.08 -13.28
C ASN A 207 -5.00 3.78 -14.06
N TYR A 208 -5.57 3.59 -15.25
CA TYR A 208 -5.25 2.48 -16.15
C TYR A 208 -3.76 2.47 -16.58
N THR A 209 -3.20 3.65 -16.90
CA THR A 209 -1.80 3.79 -17.29
C THR A 209 -0.86 3.38 -16.15
N ILE A 210 -1.14 3.83 -14.93
CA ILE A 210 -0.39 3.43 -13.73
C ILE A 210 -0.47 1.90 -13.53
N GLN A 211 -1.67 1.32 -13.54
CA GLN A 211 -1.88 -0.12 -13.37
C GLN A 211 -1.20 -0.97 -14.45
N SER A 212 -1.23 -0.53 -15.71
CA SER A 212 -0.60 -1.26 -16.83
C SER A 212 0.93 -1.24 -16.80
N LEU A 213 1.54 -0.18 -16.24
CA LEU A 213 3.00 -0.06 -16.10
C LEU A 213 3.53 -0.71 -14.81
N GLN A 214 2.70 -0.80 -13.76
CA GLN A 214 3.09 -1.28 -12.42
C GLN A 214 3.91 -2.58 -12.42
N PRO A 215 3.59 -3.64 -13.20
CA PRO A 215 4.38 -4.88 -13.20
C PRO A 215 5.83 -4.68 -13.69
N HIS A 216 6.01 -3.90 -14.76
CA HIS A 216 7.33 -3.62 -15.33
C HIS A 216 8.16 -2.71 -14.42
N LEU A 217 7.50 -1.77 -13.73
CA LEU A 217 8.12 -0.88 -12.75
C LEU A 217 8.59 -1.67 -11.52
N GLN A 218 7.78 -2.59 -11.01
CA GLN A 218 8.15 -3.48 -9.91
C GLN A 218 9.35 -4.36 -10.30
N GLU A 219 9.33 -4.98 -11.49
CA GLU A 219 10.44 -5.80 -11.97
C GLU A 219 11.75 -4.99 -12.05
N HIS A 220 11.72 -3.81 -12.68
CA HIS A 220 12.90 -2.94 -12.78
C HIS A 220 13.40 -2.44 -11.41
N SER A 221 12.47 -2.13 -10.50
CA SER A 221 12.79 -1.73 -9.12
C SER A 221 13.55 -2.83 -8.37
N ILE A 222 13.09 -4.09 -8.44
CA ILE A 222 13.76 -5.27 -7.85
C ILE A 222 15.15 -5.47 -8.45
N GLN A 223 15.31 -5.35 -9.77
CA GLN A 223 16.60 -5.49 -10.44
C GLN A 223 17.58 -4.38 -10.00
N HIS A 224 17.12 -3.13 -9.93
CA HIS A 224 17.93 -1.99 -9.49
C HIS A 224 18.32 -2.08 -8.00
N GLU A 225 17.39 -2.47 -7.12
CA GLU A 225 17.67 -2.65 -5.69
C GLU A 225 18.72 -3.76 -5.47
N ARG A 226 18.55 -4.92 -6.13
CA ARG A 226 19.52 -6.02 -6.08
C ARG A 226 20.89 -5.60 -6.62
N ALA A 227 20.94 -4.87 -7.73
CA ALA A 227 22.20 -4.37 -8.29
C ALA A 227 22.93 -3.42 -7.33
N LYS A 228 22.20 -2.50 -6.68
CA LYS A 228 22.74 -1.58 -5.67
C LYS A 228 23.14 -2.28 -4.36
N PHE A 229 22.54 -3.42 -4.03
CA PHE A 229 23.04 -4.27 -2.95
C PHE A 229 24.32 -5.01 -3.36
N GLN A 230 24.36 -5.60 -4.57
CA GLN A 230 25.55 -6.26 -5.10
C GLN A 230 26.75 -5.31 -5.17
N GLU A 231 26.55 -4.05 -5.56
CA GLU A 231 27.62 -3.03 -5.57
C GLU A 231 28.22 -2.76 -4.17
N ARG A 232 27.41 -2.88 -3.11
CA ARG A 232 27.89 -2.79 -1.71
C ARG A 232 28.61 -4.07 -1.29
N LEU A 233 28.04 -5.23 -1.58
CA LEU A 233 28.65 -6.54 -1.28
C LEU A 233 30.01 -6.74 -1.98
N ASN A 234 30.15 -6.21 -3.21
CA ASN A 234 31.42 -6.22 -3.94
C ASN A 234 32.51 -5.33 -3.28
N LYS A 235 32.14 -4.34 -2.47
CA LYS A 235 33.07 -3.47 -1.72
C LYS A 235 33.37 -4.02 -0.32
N GLN A 236 32.44 -4.77 0.27
CA GLN A 236 32.58 -5.40 1.58
C GLN A 236 32.01 -6.83 1.51
N PRO A 237 32.86 -7.86 1.31
CA PRO A 237 32.40 -9.25 1.21
C PRO A 237 31.72 -9.80 2.47
N SER A 238 32.05 -9.27 3.66
CA SER A 238 31.43 -9.62 4.95
C SER A 238 30.23 -8.70 5.30
N LEU A 239 29.38 -8.38 4.31
CA LEU A 239 28.18 -7.55 4.47
C LEU A 239 26.91 -8.40 4.69
N LEU A 240 27.06 -9.69 5.02
CA LEU A 240 25.97 -10.64 5.23
C LEU A 240 26.13 -11.40 6.54
N ASP A 241 26.92 -10.88 7.47
CA ASP A 241 27.28 -11.56 8.72
C ASP A 241 26.07 -11.59 9.67
N HIS A 242 25.30 -10.50 9.78
CA HIS A 242 24.07 -10.46 10.57
C HIS A 242 22.94 -11.27 9.90
N THR A 243 22.82 -11.18 8.58
CA THR A 243 21.88 -11.99 7.78
C THR A 243 22.17 -13.49 7.96
N THR A 244 23.45 -13.88 8.01
CA THR A 244 23.85 -15.28 8.25
C THR A 244 23.56 -15.72 9.68
N LYS A 245 23.86 -14.89 10.69
CA LYS A 245 23.47 -15.15 12.10
C LYS A 245 21.95 -15.35 12.25
N TRP A 246 21.16 -14.45 11.67
CA TRP A 246 19.69 -14.48 11.70
C TRP A 246 19.10 -15.75 11.09
N LEU A 247 19.58 -16.16 9.90
CA LEU A 247 19.16 -17.44 9.30
C LEU A 247 19.67 -18.65 10.09
N THR A 248 20.83 -18.57 10.72
CA THR A 248 21.35 -19.63 11.62
C THR A 248 20.47 -19.80 12.85
N GLN A 249 19.99 -18.70 13.46
CA GLN A 249 19.03 -18.76 14.56
C GLN A 249 17.71 -19.38 14.11
N ALA A 250 17.19 -19.00 12.93
CA ALA A 250 15.97 -19.59 12.39
C ALA A 250 16.09 -21.11 12.09
N VAL A 251 17.30 -21.60 11.75
CA VAL A 251 17.58 -23.05 11.68
C VAL A 251 17.56 -23.68 13.08
N ALA A 252 18.18 -23.03 14.08
CA ALA A 252 18.20 -23.53 15.45
C ALA A 252 16.77 -23.65 16.03
N ASP A 253 15.94 -22.63 15.88
CA ASP A 253 14.57 -22.58 16.40
C ASP A 253 13.66 -23.67 15.79
N LEU A 254 13.89 -24.05 14.54
CA LEU A 254 13.19 -25.16 13.86
C LEU A 254 13.77 -26.54 14.21
N THR A 255 14.99 -26.60 14.73
CA THR A 255 15.66 -27.84 15.13
C THR A 255 15.44 -28.17 16.61
N THR A 256 15.25 -27.15 17.45
CA THR A 256 14.87 -27.34 18.86
C THR A 256 13.42 -27.81 18.96
N LEU A 257 13.21 -29.04 19.43
CA LEU A 257 11.89 -29.51 19.82
C LEU A 257 11.30 -28.58 20.92
N PRO A 258 9.99 -28.27 20.89
CA PRO A 258 9.33 -27.64 22.02
C PRO A 258 9.53 -28.47 23.30
N PRO A 259 9.80 -27.86 24.46
CA PRO A 259 9.91 -28.61 25.70
C PRO A 259 8.55 -29.23 26.04
N THR A 260 8.49 -30.56 26.05
CA THR A 260 7.31 -31.32 26.47
C THR A 260 6.89 -30.86 27.87
N CYS A 261 5.65 -30.36 28.01
CA CYS A 261 5.12 -30.00 29.32
C CYS A 261 5.10 -31.24 30.24
N PRO A 262 5.52 -31.12 31.51
CA PRO A 262 5.51 -32.24 32.44
C PRO A 262 4.08 -32.73 32.70
N ASP A 263 3.97 -34.03 32.95
CA ASP A 263 2.75 -34.83 32.90
C ASP A 263 1.52 -34.26 33.63
N THR A 264 0.34 -34.43 33.03
CA THR A 264 -0.93 -34.47 33.76
C THR A 264 -1.73 -35.69 33.28
N PRO A 265 -2.05 -36.67 34.15
CA PRO A 265 -2.73 -37.90 33.72
C PRO A 265 -4.24 -37.72 33.51
N ASP A 266 -4.79 -38.62 32.70
CA ASP A 266 -6.21 -39.02 32.59
C ASP A 266 -7.26 -37.97 32.17
N SER A 267 -7.65 -37.98 30.89
CA SER A 267 -8.96 -38.51 30.50
C SER A 267 -9.08 -38.79 28.98
N SER A 268 -10.05 -39.62 28.59
CA SER A 268 -10.10 -40.36 27.32
C SER A 268 -10.86 -39.71 26.15
N SER A 269 -10.40 -40.00 24.92
CA SER A 269 -11.08 -39.87 23.60
C SER A 269 -11.37 -38.42 23.12
N VAL A 270 -11.32 -38.09 21.82
CA VAL A 270 -11.61 -38.88 20.60
C VAL A 270 -10.39 -39.03 19.66
N SER A 271 -10.40 -40.08 18.83
CA SER A 271 -9.29 -40.53 17.99
C SER A 271 -8.88 -39.58 16.86
N CYS A 272 -7.59 -39.21 16.83
CA CYS A 272 -6.85 -39.03 15.58
C CYS A 272 -6.06 -40.31 15.25
N THR A 273 -5.84 -40.61 13.97
CA THR A 273 -5.24 -41.88 13.53
C THR A 273 -3.76 -42.01 13.91
N SER A 274 -3.39 -43.17 14.46
CA SER A 274 -2.00 -43.53 14.76
C SER A 274 -1.13 -43.55 13.51
N LEU A 275 0.06 -42.94 13.61
CA LEU A 275 1.16 -43.11 12.65
C LEU A 275 2.50 -42.95 13.39
N ASN A 276 2.75 -43.83 14.36
CA ASN A 276 4.06 -44.02 14.99
C ASN A 276 4.78 -45.25 14.39
N GLU A 277 6.10 -45.29 14.57
CA GLU A 277 7.02 -46.39 14.20
C GLU A 277 7.28 -46.60 12.70
N ALA A 278 7.77 -45.53 12.04
CA ALA A 278 8.82 -45.66 11.02
C ALA A 278 10.04 -44.85 11.47
N ALA A 279 11.25 -45.41 11.32
CA ALA A 279 12.42 -44.95 12.07
C ALA A 279 13.11 -43.69 11.52
N ASN A 280 13.47 -42.78 12.43
CA ASN A 280 14.71 -42.00 12.45
C ASN A 280 15.29 -41.50 11.11
N SER A 281 14.65 -40.47 10.54
CA SER A 281 15.40 -39.37 9.94
C SER A 281 14.64 -38.06 10.19
N PRO A 282 15.28 -36.99 10.72
CA PRO A 282 14.64 -35.68 10.70
C PRO A 282 14.37 -35.29 9.24
N GLU A 283 13.13 -34.91 8.94
CA GLU A 283 12.76 -34.47 7.60
C GLU A 283 13.57 -33.20 7.27
N PRO A 284 14.24 -33.13 6.09
CA PRO A 284 15.21 -32.07 5.84
C PRO A 284 14.53 -30.69 5.83
N LEU A 285 15.01 -29.80 6.71
CA LEU A 285 14.51 -28.43 6.85
C LEU A 285 14.41 -27.76 5.49
N SER A 286 13.21 -27.34 5.10
CA SER A 286 13.04 -26.67 3.81
C SER A 286 13.55 -25.22 3.90
N PRO A 287 14.34 -24.72 2.93
CA PRO A 287 14.83 -23.34 2.93
C PRO A 287 13.71 -22.30 3.06
N ALA A 288 12.53 -22.59 2.50
CA ALA A 288 11.33 -21.76 2.62
C ALA A 288 10.79 -21.68 4.07
N MET A 289 10.86 -22.77 4.84
CA MET A 289 10.43 -22.75 6.25
C MET A 289 11.45 -22.03 7.14
N VAL A 290 12.74 -22.16 6.87
CA VAL A 290 13.78 -21.38 7.57
C VAL A 290 13.61 -19.89 7.30
N LEU A 291 13.37 -19.48 6.05
CA LEU A 291 13.05 -18.08 5.74
C LEU A 291 11.78 -17.60 6.43
N SER A 292 10.73 -18.42 6.43
CA SER A 292 9.46 -18.08 7.11
C SER A 292 9.65 -17.90 8.62
N GLN A 293 10.44 -18.76 9.27
CA GLN A 293 10.77 -18.62 10.68
C GLN A 293 11.64 -17.38 10.93
N GLY A 294 12.65 -17.13 10.09
CA GLY A 294 13.48 -15.92 10.19
C GLY A 294 12.65 -14.64 10.13
N PHE A 295 11.73 -14.52 9.17
CA PHE A 295 10.87 -13.34 9.07
C PHE A 295 9.89 -13.20 10.25
N LEU A 296 9.42 -14.30 10.85
CA LEU A 296 8.61 -14.24 12.08
C LEU A 296 9.44 -13.80 13.29
N ASN A 297 10.68 -14.25 13.40
CA ASN A 297 11.59 -13.82 14.46
C ASN A 297 11.88 -12.31 14.42
N LEU A 298 11.74 -11.65 13.26
CA LEU A 298 11.87 -10.19 13.14
C LEU A 298 10.68 -9.42 13.75
N LEU A 299 9.54 -10.07 14.01
CA LEU A 299 8.42 -9.49 14.77
C LEU A 299 8.57 -9.67 16.30
N LEU A 300 9.66 -10.34 16.73
CA LEU A 300 10.05 -10.55 18.13
C LEU A 300 11.44 -9.93 18.40
N TRP A 301 11.90 -9.04 17.52
CA TRP A 301 13.26 -8.51 17.55
C TRP A 301 13.40 -7.37 18.56
N ASP A 302 14.38 -7.45 19.46
CA ASP A 302 14.67 -6.39 20.42
C ASP A 302 15.05 -5.07 19.69
N PRO A 303 14.31 -3.96 19.87
CA PRO A 303 14.61 -2.68 19.24
C PRO A 303 16.04 -2.17 19.52
N GLU A 304 16.61 -2.50 20.69
CA GLU A 304 17.95 -2.10 21.12
C GLU A 304 19.07 -2.96 20.48
N ASN A 305 18.75 -4.07 19.83
CA ASN A 305 19.75 -4.95 19.21
C ASN A 305 20.28 -4.37 17.89
N GLU A 306 21.58 -4.03 17.88
CA GLU A 306 22.31 -3.48 16.73
C GLU A 306 22.57 -4.48 15.60
N GLU A 307 22.53 -5.80 15.86
CA GLU A 307 22.86 -6.85 14.88
C GLU A 307 21.74 -7.15 13.86
N PHE A 308 21.06 -6.11 13.36
CA PHE A 308 19.93 -6.25 12.44
C PHE A 308 20.38 -6.76 11.05
N PRO A 309 19.65 -7.68 10.39
CA PRO A 309 20.01 -8.23 9.07
C PRO A 309 20.16 -7.19 7.97
N GLU A 310 21.30 -7.22 7.27
CA GLU A 310 21.67 -6.23 6.25
C GLU A 310 20.75 -6.25 5.03
N THR A 311 20.18 -7.42 4.70
CA THR A 311 19.19 -7.61 3.62
C THR A 311 17.78 -7.14 3.98
N VAL A 312 17.50 -6.84 5.24
CA VAL A 312 16.18 -6.39 5.72
C VAL A 312 16.25 -4.97 6.33
N LEU A 313 17.45 -4.38 6.40
CA LEU A 313 17.71 -3.08 7.02
C LEU A 313 16.85 -1.93 6.47
N MET A 314 16.52 -1.95 5.18
CA MET A 314 15.63 -0.95 4.55
C MET A 314 14.17 -1.08 5.00
N ASP A 315 13.77 -2.26 5.48
CA ASP A 315 12.42 -2.58 5.92
C ASP A 315 12.24 -2.45 7.45
N ARG A 316 13.28 -2.09 8.22
CA ARG A 316 13.27 -2.08 9.70
C ARG A 316 12.10 -1.28 10.29
N THR A 317 11.83 -0.08 9.77
CA THR A 317 10.70 0.75 10.24
C THR A 317 9.33 0.14 9.91
N ARG A 318 9.20 -0.49 8.74
CA ARG A 318 7.98 -1.20 8.30
C ARG A 318 7.72 -2.43 9.18
N LEU A 319 8.78 -3.13 9.59
CA LEU A 319 8.68 -4.25 10.54
C LEU A 319 8.30 -3.80 11.95
N GLN A 320 8.85 -2.68 12.44
CA GLN A 320 8.45 -2.09 13.73
C GLN A 320 6.97 -1.61 13.72
N GLU A 321 6.47 -1.13 12.58
CA GLU A 321 5.03 -0.84 12.43
C GLU A 321 4.18 -2.12 12.52
N LEU A 322 4.63 -3.22 11.90
CA LEU A 322 3.96 -4.52 11.95
C LEU A 322 4.01 -5.18 13.34
N GLU A 323 5.13 -5.06 14.06
CA GLU A 323 5.28 -5.45 15.46
C GLU A 323 4.27 -4.68 16.35
N SER A 324 4.17 -3.37 16.17
CA SER A 324 3.21 -2.52 16.88
C SER A 324 1.76 -2.91 16.56
N GLN A 325 1.42 -3.14 15.28
CA GLN A 325 0.10 -3.61 14.87
C GLN A 325 -0.22 -5.02 15.42
N LEU A 326 0.74 -5.93 15.42
CA LEU A 326 0.64 -7.26 16.03
C LEU A 326 0.33 -7.14 17.54
N HIS A 327 1.13 -6.36 18.28
CA HIS A 327 0.92 -6.11 19.71
C HIS A 327 -0.47 -5.52 19.99
N GLN A 328 -0.91 -4.54 19.21
CA GLN A 328 -2.24 -3.93 19.32
C GLN A 328 -3.35 -4.97 19.12
N LEU A 329 -3.22 -5.85 18.12
CA LEU A 329 -4.20 -6.92 17.87
C LEU A 329 -4.16 -8.03 18.93
N THR A 330 -2.99 -8.38 19.48
CA THR A 330 -2.87 -9.30 20.63
C THR A 330 -3.63 -8.78 21.86
N ILE A 331 -3.50 -7.49 22.20
CA ILE A 331 -4.28 -6.89 23.30
C ILE A 331 -5.77 -6.81 22.94
N LEU A 332 -6.12 -6.35 21.74
CA LEU A 332 -7.52 -6.22 21.31
C LEU A 332 -8.27 -7.56 21.35
N ALA A 333 -7.69 -8.63 20.80
CA ALA A 333 -8.29 -9.96 20.85
C ALA A 333 -8.36 -10.51 22.28
N SER A 334 -7.37 -10.24 23.13
CA SER A 334 -7.42 -10.62 24.55
C SER A 334 -8.56 -9.92 25.29
N VAL A 335 -8.75 -8.61 25.06
CA VAL A 335 -9.84 -7.81 25.65
C VAL A 335 -11.20 -8.31 25.15
N LEU A 336 -11.35 -8.57 23.84
CA LEU A 336 -12.59 -9.08 23.26
C LEU A 336 -12.92 -10.50 23.75
N LEU A 337 -11.93 -11.39 23.85
CA LEU A 337 -12.12 -12.75 24.34
C LEU A 337 -12.53 -12.76 25.82
N VAL A 338 -11.86 -11.99 26.69
CA VAL A 338 -12.28 -11.83 28.09
C VAL A 338 -13.67 -11.19 28.19
N ALA A 339 -13.97 -10.15 27.42
CA ALA A 339 -15.30 -9.54 27.43
C ALA A 339 -16.41 -10.52 26.96
N SER A 340 -16.11 -11.44 26.03
CA SER A 340 -17.07 -12.43 25.52
C SER A 340 -17.50 -13.46 26.56
N SER A 341 -16.60 -13.89 27.44
CA SER A 341 -16.87 -14.93 28.46
C SER A 341 -17.88 -14.46 29.52
N PHE A 342 -17.97 -13.15 29.75
CA PHE A 342 -18.94 -12.53 30.66
C PHE A 342 -20.22 -12.04 29.96
N SER A 343 -20.16 -11.72 28.67
CA SER A 343 -21.26 -11.02 27.97
C SER A 343 -22.30 -11.96 27.31
N GLY A 344 -21.94 -13.23 27.11
CA GLY A 344 -22.82 -14.21 26.47
C GLY A 344 -23.00 -14.01 24.95
N SER A 345 -23.56 -15.05 24.30
CA SER A 345 -23.67 -15.11 22.83
C SER A 345 -24.61 -14.06 22.23
N VAL A 346 -25.60 -13.57 22.97
CA VAL A 346 -26.57 -12.57 22.47
C VAL A 346 -25.91 -11.21 22.24
N LEU A 347 -25.00 -10.78 23.13
CA LEU A 347 -24.27 -9.52 22.95
C LEU A 347 -23.18 -9.65 21.86
N PHE A 348 -22.37 -10.70 21.90
CA PHE A 348 -21.29 -10.89 20.92
C PHE A 348 -21.77 -11.32 19.53
N GLY A 349 -23.02 -11.78 19.41
CA GLY A 349 -23.71 -11.93 18.12
C GLY A 349 -24.16 -10.61 17.48
N SER A 350 -24.03 -9.47 18.17
CA SER A 350 -24.32 -8.14 17.61
C SER A 350 -23.02 -7.48 17.11
N PRO A 351 -22.81 -7.34 15.79
CA PRO A 351 -21.58 -6.74 15.25
C PRO A 351 -21.41 -5.29 15.72
N GLN A 352 -22.50 -4.51 15.78
CA GLN A 352 -22.48 -3.12 16.27
C GLN A 352 -21.92 -2.98 17.70
N PHE A 353 -22.11 -4.00 18.54
CA PHE A 353 -21.57 -4.03 19.90
C PHE A 353 -20.08 -4.39 19.90
N VAL A 354 -19.67 -5.42 19.15
CA VAL A 354 -18.26 -5.81 18.98
C VAL A 354 -17.45 -4.65 18.38
N ASP A 355 -17.95 -4.00 17.33
CA ASP A 355 -17.34 -2.81 16.70
C ASP A 355 -17.23 -1.62 17.66
N LYS A 356 -18.10 -1.54 18.66
CA LYS A 356 -18.03 -0.50 19.70
C LYS A 356 -16.98 -0.82 20.75
N LEU A 357 -16.86 -2.08 21.18
CA LEU A 357 -15.75 -2.53 22.03
C LEU A 357 -14.39 -2.38 21.32
N LYS A 358 -14.32 -2.69 20.01
CA LYS A 358 -13.14 -2.43 19.17
C LYS A 358 -12.72 -0.97 19.21
N ARG A 359 -13.65 -0.04 18.94
CA ARG A 359 -13.37 1.40 18.93
C ARG A 359 -12.98 1.95 20.30
N ILE A 360 -13.65 1.53 21.37
CA ILE A 360 -13.28 1.89 22.75
C ILE A 360 -11.85 1.44 23.05
N THR A 361 -11.50 0.20 22.68
CA THR A 361 -10.16 -0.35 22.93
C THR A 361 -9.11 0.39 22.10
N LYS A 362 -9.25 0.45 20.77
CA LYS A 362 -8.27 1.10 19.87
C LYS A 362 -8.01 2.56 20.23
N ALA A 363 -9.04 3.36 20.47
CA ALA A 363 -8.88 4.77 20.85
C ALA A 363 -8.12 4.95 22.19
N LEU A 364 -8.32 4.05 23.15
CA LEU A 364 -7.57 4.06 24.41
C LEU A 364 -6.13 3.57 24.25
N MET A 365 -5.83 2.71 23.27
CA MET A 365 -4.44 2.38 22.91
C MET A 365 -3.75 3.58 22.27
N GLU A 366 -4.41 4.24 21.31
CA GLU A 366 -3.91 5.44 20.63
C GLU A 366 -3.58 6.58 21.61
N GLU A 367 -4.43 6.83 22.61
CA GLU A 367 -4.22 7.84 23.67
C GLU A 367 -3.08 7.46 24.66
N PHE A 368 -2.71 6.18 24.76
CA PHE A 368 -1.75 5.67 25.74
C PHE A 368 -0.44 5.12 25.14
N ASN A 369 -0.19 5.32 23.84
CA ASN A 369 1.04 4.98 23.10
C ASN A 369 2.39 5.49 23.70
N SER A 370 2.38 6.21 24.82
CA SER A 370 3.57 6.69 25.56
C SER A 370 3.46 6.54 27.09
N LYS A 371 2.53 5.71 27.58
CA LYS A 371 2.20 5.50 29.00
C LYS A 371 2.28 4.00 29.35
N SER A 372 2.15 3.64 30.64
CA SER A 372 2.10 2.23 31.06
C SER A 372 0.87 1.50 30.50
N GLU A 373 1.09 0.28 29.96
CA GLU A 373 0.02 -0.66 29.56
C GLU A 373 -0.99 -0.89 30.69
N GLU A 374 -0.55 -0.88 31.95
CA GLU A 374 -1.40 -1.07 33.12
C GLU A 374 -2.42 0.05 33.23
N ALA A 375 -1.99 1.31 33.12
CA ALA A 375 -2.87 2.48 33.22
C ALA A 375 -3.88 2.52 32.07
N MET A 376 -3.46 2.13 30.86
CA MET A 376 -4.35 1.94 29.72
C MET A 376 -5.41 0.87 30.01
N LEU A 377 -5.01 -0.32 30.46
CA LEU A 377 -5.94 -1.43 30.70
C LEU A 377 -6.82 -1.25 31.94
N MET A 378 -6.43 -0.43 32.92
CA MET A 378 -7.37 0.11 33.93
C MET A 378 -8.53 0.84 33.22
N THR A 379 -8.24 1.84 32.38
CA THR A 379 -9.29 2.61 31.68
C THR A 379 -10.10 1.76 30.70
N VAL A 380 -9.47 0.84 29.97
CA VAL A 380 -10.19 -0.12 29.09
C VAL A 380 -11.13 -1.00 29.92
N SER A 381 -10.70 -1.52 31.08
CA SER A 381 -11.52 -2.39 31.92
C SER A 381 -12.80 -1.71 32.41
N GLU A 382 -12.72 -0.43 32.77
CA GLU A 382 -13.87 0.37 33.18
C GLU A 382 -14.80 0.66 31.99
N GLN A 383 -14.27 1.12 30.86
CA GLN A 383 -15.11 1.49 29.70
C GLN A 383 -15.79 0.27 29.04
N VAL A 384 -15.08 -0.86 28.91
CA VAL A 384 -15.64 -2.12 28.40
C VAL A 384 -16.73 -2.64 29.35
N SER A 385 -16.48 -2.65 30.66
CA SER A 385 -17.49 -3.05 31.66
C SER A 385 -18.73 -2.14 31.62
N GLN A 386 -18.56 -0.82 31.53
CA GLN A 386 -19.67 0.13 31.37
C GLN A 386 -20.46 -0.11 30.09
N GLU A 387 -19.81 -0.40 28.96
CA GLU A 387 -20.49 -0.65 27.69
C GLU A 387 -21.26 -1.98 27.67
N ILE A 388 -20.75 -3.02 28.33
CA ILE A 388 -21.47 -4.28 28.56
C ILE A 388 -22.75 -4.01 29.36
N HIS A 389 -22.66 -3.32 30.50
CA HIS A 389 -23.83 -2.99 31.33
C HIS A 389 -24.84 -2.11 30.59
N ARG A 390 -24.37 -1.13 29.82
CA ARG A 390 -25.18 -0.26 28.96
C ARG A 390 -25.92 -1.08 27.90
N SER A 391 -25.25 -2.04 27.26
CA SER A 391 -25.83 -2.88 26.22
C SER A 391 -26.81 -3.93 26.75
N LEU A 392 -26.50 -4.57 27.89
CA LEU A 392 -27.44 -5.45 28.60
C LEU A 392 -28.74 -4.71 28.91
N LYS A 393 -28.64 -3.51 29.52
CA LYS A 393 -29.80 -2.67 29.85
C LYS A 393 -30.61 -2.27 28.62
N ASN A 394 -29.94 -1.90 27.52
CA ASN A 394 -30.61 -1.51 26.28
C ASN A 394 -31.37 -2.68 25.61
N MET A 395 -30.88 -3.91 25.78
CA MET A 395 -31.56 -5.14 25.30
C MET A 395 -32.59 -5.71 26.28
N GLY A 396 -32.79 -5.09 27.45
CA GLY A 396 -33.66 -5.62 28.51
C GLY A 396 -33.13 -6.89 29.19
N LEU A 397 -31.83 -7.18 29.04
CA LEU A 397 -31.15 -8.33 29.64
C LEU A 397 -30.73 -8.03 31.08
N VAL A 398 -30.57 -9.10 31.87
CA VAL A 398 -30.11 -9.02 33.27
C VAL A 398 -28.67 -8.49 33.30
N SER A 399 -28.39 -7.52 34.18
CA SER A 399 -27.04 -6.99 34.42
C SER A 399 -26.13 -8.06 35.03
N LEU A 400 -24.82 -7.94 34.84
CA LEU A 400 -23.84 -8.77 35.54
C LEU A 400 -23.98 -8.63 37.07
N SER A 401 -23.67 -9.70 37.81
CA SER A 401 -23.54 -9.63 39.27
C SER A 401 -22.32 -8.79 39.66
N SER A 402 -22.30 -8.27 40.88
CA SER A 402 -21.13 -7.52 41.41
C SER A 402 -19.84 -8.32 41.29
N ASP A 403 -19.90 -9.63 41.56
CA ASP A 403 -18.74 -10.53 41.52
C ASP A 403 -18.26 -10.78 40.08
N ASN A 404 -19.20 -10.95 39.13
CA ASN A 404 -18.86 -11.08 37.71
C ASN A 404 -18.26 -9.78 37.16
N THR A 405 -18.78 -8.62 37.58
CA THR A 405 -18.25 -7.30 37.19
C THR A 405 -16.84 -7.08 37.75
N ALA A 406 -16.59 -7.45 39.01
CA ALA A 406 -15.25 -7.38 39.60
C ALA A 406 -14.27 -8.36 38.92
N SER A 407 -14.72 -9.58 38.61
CA SER A 407 -13.91 -10.60 37.92
C SER A 407 -13.58 -10.18 36.48
N LEU A 408 -14.54 -9.63 35.73
CA LEU A 408 -14.34 -9.06 34.39
C LEU A 408 -13.28 -7.94 34.42
N ILE A 409 -13.45 -6.97 35.32
CA ILE A 409 -12.54 -5.83 35.46
C ILE A 409 -11.13 -6.32 35.83
N GLY A 410 -11.01 -7.20 36.82
CA GLY A 410 -9.73 -7.79 37.22
C GLY A 410 -9.06 -8.63 36.13
N GLN A 411 -9.82 -9.39 35.34
CA GLN A 411 -9.24 -10.16 34.21
C GLN A 411 -8.74 -9.24 33.09
N LEU A 412 -9.50 -8.19 32.74
CA LEU A 412 -9.08 -7.20 31.74
C LEU A 412 -7.81 -6.45 32.17
N GLN A 413 -7.73 -6.03 33.44
CA GLN A 413 -6.53 -5.38 34.00
C GLN A 413 -5.30 -6.30 34.00
N ASN A 414 -5.49 -7.59 34.29
CA ASN A 414 -4.40 -8.57 34.26
C ASN A 414 -3.85 -8.84 32.85
N ILE A 415 -4.45 -8.35 31.75
CA ILE A 415 -3.88 -8.45 30.39
C ILE A 415 -2.56 -7.66 30.28
N ALA A 416 -2.33 -6.65 31.12
CA ALA A 416 -1.11 -5.84 31.13
C ALA A 416 0.16 -6.65 31.48
N LYS A 417 -0.01 -7.83 32.09
CA LYS A 417 1.09 -8.73 32.47
C LYS A 417 1.50 -9.60 31.28
N LYS A 418 2.80 -9.71 31.01
CA LYS A 418 3.33 -10.51 29.90
C LYS A 418 3.08 -12.01 30.12
N GLU A 419 2.98 -12.42 31.38
CA GLU A 419 2.72 -13.79 31.85
C GLU A 419 1.23 -14.18 31.77
N ASN A 420 0.35 -13.29 31.28
CA ASN A 420 -1.08 -13.55 31.19
C ASN A 420 -1.36 -14.67 30.17
N CYS A 421 -1.95 -15.78 30.62
CA CYS A 421 -2.22 -16.95 29.77
C CYS A 421 -3.14 -16.64 28.57
N VAL A 422 -4.09 -15.70 28.70
CA VAL A 422 -4.95 -15.29 27.57
C VAL A 422 -4.13 -14.53 26.54
N ARG A 423 -3.33 -13.55 26.98
CA ARG A 423 -2.42 -12.78 26.12
C ARG A 423 -1.46 -13.71 25.38
N SER A 424 -0.79 -14.61 26.09
CA SER A 424 0.16 -15.56 25.53
C SER A 424 -0.47 -16.54 24.53
N VAL A 425 -1.66 -17.08 24.82
CA VAL A 425 -2.36 -18.00 23.89
C VAL A 425 -2.92 -17.26 22.66
N ILE A 426 -3.37 -16.01 22.80
CA ILE A 426 -3.75 -15.16 21.66
C ILE A 426 -2.53 -14.87 20.79
N ASP A 427 -1.43 -14.45 21.40
CA ASP A 427 -0.20 -14.08 20.70
C ASP A 427 0.40 -15.26 19.91
N GLN A 428 0.48 -16.45 20.52
CA GLN A 428 0.90 -17.68 19.86
C GLN A 428 0.01 -18.04 18.66
N ARG A 429 -1.32 -17.80 18.74
CA ARG A 429 -2.25 -18.05 17.64
C ARG A 429 -2.10 -17.04 16.50
N ILE A 430 -1.79 -15.78 16.81
CA ILE A 430 -1.51 -14.75 15.80
C ILE A 430 -0.18 -15.03 15.10
N HIS A 431 0.87 -15.39 15.83
CA HIS A 431 2.14 -15.85 15.24
C HIS A 431 1.98 -17.10 14.37
N LEU A 432 1.17 -18.09 14.79
CA LEU A 432 0.83 -19.26 13.97
C LEU A 432 0.05 -18.87 12.71
N PHE A 433 -0.92 -17.96 12.82
CA PHE A 433 -1.65 -17.43 11.67
C PHE A 433 -0.72 -16.72 10.68
N LEU A 434 0.24 -15.90 11.14
CA LEU A 434 1.24 -15.27 10.27
C LEU A 434 2.18 -16.31 9.63
N LYS A 435 2.56 -17.37 10.35
CA LYS A 435 3.32 -18.51 9.79
C LYS A 435 2.54 -19.22 8.68
N CYS A 436 1.23 -19.44 8.87
CA CYS A 436 0.35 -19.95 7.83
C CYS A 436 0.23 -18.97 6.65
N CYS A 437 0.14 -17.66 6.87
CA CYS A 437 0.08 -16.66 5.80
C CYS A 437 1.29 -16.70 4.86
N LEU A 438 2.50 -16.93 5.39
CA LEU A 438 3.73 -17.07 4.59
C LEU A 438 3.77 -18.38 3.77
N VAL A 439 3.16 -19.46 4.24
CA VAL A 439 3.23 -20.80 3.63
C VAL A 439 2.03 -21.12 2.71
N LEU A 440 0.84 -20.68 3.10
CA LEU A 440 -0.45 -21.03 2.49
C LEU A 440 -1.16 -19.84 1.83
N GLY A 441 -0.69 -18.62 2.08
CA GLY A 441 -1.36 -17.37 1.72
C GLY A 441 -2.47 -16.98 2.71
N VAL A 442 -2.74 -15.67 2.80
CA VAL A 442 -3.69 -15.08 3.77
C VAL A 442 -5.09 -15.69 3.63
N GLN A 443 -5.63 -15.72 2.41
CA GLN A 443 -6.98 -16.21 2.13
C GLN A 443 -7.23 -17.66 2.56
N ARG A 444 -6.19 -18.51 2.53
CA ARG A 444 -6.29 -19.90 3.02
C ARG A 444 -6.16 -19.96 4.54
N SER A 445 -5.29 -19.13 5.12
CA SER A 445 -5.03 -19.06 6.56
C SER A 445 -6.24 -18.53 7.37
N LEU A 446 -7.12 -17.76 6.74
CA LEU A 446 -8.37 -17.28 7.35
C LEU A 446 -9.43 -18.39 7.50
N LEU A 447 -9.41 -19.44 6.66
CA LEU A 447 -10.38 -20.54 6.72
C LEU A 447 -10.23 -21.40 7.99
N ASP A 448 -8.99 -21.54 8.47
CA ASP A 448 -8.63 -22.33 9.64
C ASP A 448 -8.45 -21.47 10.92
N LEU A 449 -8.98 -20.24 10.92
CA LEU A 449 -8.76 -19.26 11.99
C LEU A 449 -9.43 -19.68 13.32
N PRO A 450 -8.68 -19.81 14.44
CA PRO A 450 -9.26 -20.20 15.73
C PRO A 450 -10.33 -19.23 16.23
N GLY A 451 -11.42 -19.75 16.78
CA GLY A 451 -12.60 -18.96 17.21
C GLY A 451 -12.38 -17.87 18.27
N GLY A 452 -11.17 -17.75 18.84
CA GLY A 452 -10.78 -16.60 19.68
C GLY A 452 -10.22 -15.41 18.89
N LEU A 453 -10.00 -15.56 17.58
CA LEU A 453 -9.46 -14.54 16.68
C LEU A 453 -10.46 -14.07 15.60
N THR A 454 -11.55 -14.79 15.37
CA THR A 454 -12.57 -14.45 14.35
C THR A 454 -13.18 -13.06 14.56
N LEU A 455 -13.26 -12.57 15.80
CA LEU A 455 -13.71 -11.20 16.10
C LEU A 455 -12.79 -10.12 15.52
N ILE A 456 -11.53 -10.43 15.16
CA ILE A 456 -10.56 -9.52 14.52
C ILE A 456 -10.08 -10.05 13.16
N GLU A 457 -10.85 -10.91 12.50
CA GLU A 457 -10.50 -11.55 11.22
C GLU A 457 -10.05 -10.54 10.15
N ALA A 458 -10.80 -9.45 9.98
CA ALA A 458 -10.49 -8.40 9.00
C ALA A 458 -9.15 -7.69 9.30
N GLU A 459 -8.88 -7.39 10.57
CA GLU A 459 -7.61 -6.76 10.98
C GLU A 459 -6.42 -7.72 10.86
N LEU A 460 -6.61 -9.02 11.12
CA LEU A 460 -5.60 -10.04 10.89
C LEU A 460 -5.33 -10.27 9.40
N ALA A 461 -6.37 -10.21 8.55
CA ALA A 461 -6.21 -10.27 7.10
C ALA A 461 -5.37 -9.10 6.57
N GLU A 462 -5.55 -7.89 7.11
CA GLU A 462 -4.74 -6.72 6.78
C GLU A 462 -3.28 -6.91 7.22
N LEU A 463 -3.03 -7.24 8.50
CA LEU A 463 -1.69 -7.47 9.05
C LEU A 463 -0.95 -8.56 8.26
N GLY A 464 -1.60 -9.71 8.06
CA GLY A 464 -1.07 -10.85 7.33
C GLY A 464 -0.72 -10.49 5.88
N GLN A 465 -1.56 -9.69 5.21
CA GLN A 465 -1.27 -9.26 3.83
C GLN A 465 -0.12 -8.25 3.76
N LYS A 466 -0.01 -7.30 4.70
CA LYS A 466 1.14 -6.38 4.77
C LYS A 466 2.45 -7.16 4.99
N PHE A 467 2.46 -8.10 5.93
CA PHE A 467 3.63 -8.94 6.25
C PHE A 467 4.02 -9.86 5.07
N VAL A 468 3.05 -10.53 4.43
CA VAL A 468 3.29 -11.31 3.20
C VAL A 468 3.84 -10.42 2.06
N ASN A 469 3.32 -9.21 1.85
CA ASN A 469 3.83 -8.31 0.81
C ASN A 469 5.30 -7.90 1.08
N LEU A 470 5.63 -7.53 2.32
CA LEU A 470 6.98 -7.12 2.72
C LEU A 470 7.97 -8.27 2.53
N THR A 471 7.68 -9.43 3.10
CA THR A 471 8.53 -10.62 2.99
C THR A 471 8.67 -11.11 1.55
N HIS A 472 7.63 -11.01 0.72
CA HIS A 472 7.69 -11.40 -0.69
C HIS A 472 8.56 -10.44 -1.53
N HIS A 473 8.43 -9.12 -1.40
CA HIS A 473 9.34 -8.17 -2.06
C HIS A 473 10.79 -8.41 -1.63
N ASN A 474 11.02 -8.58 -0.32
CA ASN A 474 12.34 -8.83 0.22
C ASN A 474 12.95 -10.14 -0.34
N GLN A 475 12.16 -11.22 -0.44
CA GLN A 475 12.59 -12.47 -1.10
C GLN A 475 12.81 -12.31 -2.61
N GLN A 476 12.01 -11.49 -3.31
CA GLN A 476 12.24 -11.17 -4.73
C GLN A 476 13.58 -10.46 -4.94
N VAL A 477 13.97 -9.53 -4.07
CA VAL A 477 15.26 -8.82 -4.15
C VAL A 477 16.42 -9.72 -3.71
N PHE A 478 16.37 -10.25 -2.48
CA PHE A 478 17.51 -10.85 -1.78
C PHE A 478 17.57 -12.39 -1.84
N GLY A 479 16.57 -13.06 -2.42
CA GLY A 479 16.48 -14.51 -2.57
C GLY A 479 17.76 -15.24 -3.05
N PRO A 480 18.56 -14.69 -3.99
CA PRO A 480 19.83 -15.30 -4.38
C PRO A 480 20.85 -15.40 -3.22
N TYR A 481 20.96 -14.35 -2.39
CA TYR A 481 21.87 -14.35 -1.23
C TYR A 481 21.39 -15.34 -0.16
N TYR A 482 20.08 -15.36 0.11
CA TYR A 482 19.47 -16.35 1.00
C TYR A 482 19.70 -17.79 0.52
N THR A 483 19.64 -18.03 -0.79
CA THR A 483 19.87 -19.35 -1.40
C THR A 483 21.34 -19.80 -1.30
N GLU A 484 22.28 -18.87 -1.18
CA GLU A 484 23.69 -19.17 -0.93
C GLU A 484 23.92 -19.53 0.55
N ILE A 485 23.44 -18.67 1.46
CA ILE A 485 23.55 -18.88 2.92
C ILE A 485 22.84 -20.18 3.35
N LEU A 486 21.63 -20.44 2.87
CA LEU A 486 20.87 -21.63 3.25
C LEU A 486 21.49 -22.92 2.68
N ARG A 487 22.35 -22.86 1.66
CA ARG A 487 23.08 -24.03 1.16
C ARG A 487 24.26 -24.43 2.04
N THR A 488 24.85 -23.48 2.78
CA THR A 488 25.89 -23.79 3.77
C THR A 488 25.28 -24.21 5.11
N LEU A 489 24.14 -23.63 5.50
CA LEU A 489 23.41 -23.97 6.72
C LEU A 489 22.58 -25.27 6.63
N ILE A 490 22.13 -25.66 5.44
CA ILE A 490 21.31 -26.87 5.20
C ILE A 490 21.99 -27.76 4.16
N PRO A 491 22.88 -28.69 4.58
CA PRO A 491 23.64 -29.53 3.66
C PRO A 491 22.73 -30.43 2.81
N PRO A 492 22.92 -30.49 1.47
CA PRO A 492 22.17 -31.40 0.61
C PRO A 492 22.54 -32.86 0.87
N ARG A 493 21.54 -33.75 0.84
CA ARG A 493 21.59 -35.16 1.28
C ARG A 493 22.73 -36.01 0.69
N GLN A 494 23.28 -35.62 -0.47
CA GLN A 494 24.31 -36.36 -1.20
C GLN A 494 25.71 -36.35 -0.53
N ALA A 495 25.98 -35.45 0.41
CA ALA A 495 27.27 -35.43 1.10
C ALA A 495 27.50 -36.69 1.98
N LEU A 496 26.44 -37.21 2.60
CA LEU A 496 26.52 -38.26 3.63
C LEU A 496 26.67 -39.69 3.10
N GLU A 497 26.41 -39.94 1.81
CA GLU A 497 26.56 -41.27 1.22
C GLU A 497 27.98 -41.55 0.70
N THR A 498 28.79 -40.51 0.48
CA THR A 498 30.11 -40.63 -0.17
C THR A 498 31.20 -41.11 0.81
N GLU A 499 31.18 -40.69 2.08
CA GLU A 499 32.14 -41.16 3.09
C GLU A 499 31.84 -42.59 3.57
N ALA A 500 30.60 -43.06 3.41
CA ALA A 500 30.17 -44.40 3.81
C ALA A 500 30.64 -45.53 2.85
N GLN A 501 31.31 -45.20 1.74
CA GLN A 501 31.82 -46.16 0.75
C GLN A 501 33.35 -46.16 0.64
N SER A 502 34.06 -45.48 1.56
CA SER A 502 35.52 -45.36 1.56
C SER A 502 36.15 -45.73 2.91
N VAL A 503 35.88 -46.95 3.39
CA VAL A 503 36.52 -47.61 4.55
C VAL A 503 36.81 -49.07 4.21
#